data_AF-A0A3Q9Q4V5-F1
#
_entry.id   AF-A0A3Q9Q4V5-F1
#
_cell.length_a   1.000
_cell.length_b   1.000
_cell.length_c   1.000
_cell.angle_alpha   90.00
_cell.angle_beta   90.00
_cell.angle_gamma   90.00
#
_symmetry.space_group_name_H-M   'P 1'
#
loop_
_entity.id
_entity.type
_entity.pdbx_description
1 polymer ?
#
loop_
_entity_poly.entity_id
_entity_poly.type
_entity_poly.pdbx_seq_one_letter_code
_entity_poly.pdbx_strand_id
1 'polypeptide(L)'
;MTLSRFQQLASRRFGWSADKTLEIAQSLYDKELTSYPRTPCALLPNEQEAEIPRVLETLAQVPGLARHVATLTVNKPTIRPTVFNSAKMAKDHAEHHAIVPTGVPLASRTLSDDEQTAYLLIAQHYLAALLPDYTFTETRMTLDAGGVPFTATGRVPSGLGWKSVFGTDPDSENDDGNPPTG
;
A
#
# COMPACT_ATOMS: atom_id res chain seq x y z
N MET A 1 -5.01 2.44 3.58
CA MET A 1 -3.95 2.36 4.62
C MET A 1 -4.52 2.84 5.97
N THR A 2 -4.01 2.38 7.14
CA THR A 2 -4.39 2.93 8.46
C THR A 2 -3.52 4.14 8.82
N LEU A 3 -3.95 4.97 9.80
CA LEU A 3 -3.12 6.09 10.28
C LEU A 3 -1.77 5.63 10.83
N SER A 4 -1.79 4.61 11.70
CA SER A 4 -0.56 4.06 12.31
C SER A 4 0.41 3.54 11.24
N ARG A 5 -0.11 2.87 10.20
CA ARG A 5 0.73 2.42 9.09
C ARG A 5 1.31 3.59 8.30
N PHE A 6 0.53 4.63 8.06
CA PHE A 6 1.01 5.83 7.37
C PHE A 6 2.14 6.52 8.16
N GLN A 7 1.95 6.70 9.47
CA GLN A 7 2.95 7.26 10.38
C GLN A 7 4.25 6.45 10.41
N GLN A 8 4.17 5.10 10.46
CA GLN A 8 5.35 4.24 10.40
C GLN A 8 6.12 4.40 9.09
N LEU A 9 5.41 4.42 7.95
CA LEU A 9 6.04 4.56 6.64
C LEU A 9 6.66 5.96 6.45
N ALA A 10 5.94 7.00 6.86
CA ALA A 10 6.40 8.39 6.78
C ALA A 10 7.62 8.64 7.68
N SER A 11 7.62 8.09 8.89
CA SER A 11 8.78 8.13 9.79
C SER A 11 9.99 7.44 9.17
N ARG A 12 9.81 6.22 8.65
CA ARG A 12 10.92 5.44 8.06
C ARG A 12 11.48 6.07 6.79
N ARG A 13 10.63 6.58 5.89
CA ARG A 13 11.07 7.10 4.58
C ARG A 13 11.48 8.56 4.60
N PHE A 14 10.85 9.38 5.46
CA PHE A 14 10.99 10.83 5.41
C PHE A 14 11.39 11.45 6.75
N GLY A 15 11.55 10.64 7.82
CA GLY A 15 11.89 11.14 9.15
C GLY A 15 10.79 11.98 9.81
N TRP A 16 9.55 11.90 9.33
CA TRP A 16 8.45 12.68 9.89
C TRP A 16 8.01 12.15 11.26
N SER A 17 7.63 13.07 12.15
CA SER A 17 6.96 12.71 13.41
C SER A 17 5.53 12.23 13.15
N ALA A 18 4.96 11.54 14.14
CA ALA A 18 3.57 11.09 14.09
C ALA A 18 2.59 12.28 13.94
N ASP A 19 2.85 13.38 14.65
CA ASP A 19 2.03 14.60 14.62
C ASP A 19 2.13 15.30 13.27
N LYS A 20 3.34 15.51 12.74
CA LYS A 20 3.54 16.09 11.41
C LYS A 20 2.81 15.28 10.33
N THR A 21 2.92 13.94 10.41
CA THR A 21 2.25 13.05 9.45
C THR A 21 0.73 13.18 9.52
N LEU A 22 0.18 13.30 10.73
CA LEU A 22 -1.24 13.48 10.95
C LEU A 22 -1.72 14.86 10.44
N GLU A 23 -0.96 15.93 10.68
CA GLU A 23 -1.26 17.27 10.17
C GLU A 23 -1.32 17.29 8.63
N ILE A 24 -0.34 16.67 7.97
CA ILE A 24 -0.33 16.57 6.51
C ILE A 24 -1.51 15.73 6.01
N ALA A 25 -1.80 14.59 6.66
CA ALA A 25 -2.94 13.75 6.30
C ALA A 25 -4.27 14.50 6.45
N GLN A 26 -4.41 15.29 7.51
CA GLN A 26 -5.57 16.14 7.75
C GLN A 26 -5.69 17.21 6.67
N SER A 27 -4.58 17.87 6.29
CA SER A 27 -4.62 18.88 5.23
C SER A 27 -5.04 18.30 3.87
N LEU A 28 -4.57 17.09 3.53
CA LEU A 28 -5.02 16.38 2.31
C LEU A 28 -6.50 16.03 2.34
N TYR A 29 -7.03 15.63 3.51
CA TYR A 29 -8.45 15.36 3.70
C TYR A 29 -9.30 16.64 3.59
N ASP A 30 -8.88 17.74 4.22
CA ASP A 30 -9.58 19.03 4.16
C ASP A 30 -9.60 19.58 2.73
N LYS A 31 -8.61 19.22 1.90
CA LYS A 31 -8.56 19.50 0.45
C LYS A 31 -9.38 18.53 -0.39
N GLU A 32 -10.03 17.55 0.23
CA GLU A 32 -10.84 16.47 -0.36
C GLU A 32 -10.04 15.52 -1.26
N LEU A 33 -8.71 15.46 -1.10
CA LEU A 33 -7.84 14.61 -1.92
C LEU A 33 -7.71 13.19 -1.37
N THR A 34 -7.92 13.00 -0.08
CA THR A 34 -7.91 11.69 0.58
C THR A 34 -9.14 11.49 1.45
N SER A 35 -9.48 10.25 1.77
CA SER A 35 -10.48 9.94 2.80
C SER A 35 -9.99 10.28 4.21
N TYR A 36 -10.90 10.17 5.18
CA TYR A 36 -10.67 10.56 6.57
C TYR A 36 -9.42 9.88 7.17
N PRO A 37 -8.45 10.66 7.69
CA PRO A 37 -7.13 10.12 8.00
C PRO A 37 -7.04 9.43 9.36
N ARG A 38 -7.96 9.69 10.29
CA ARG A 38 -7.92 9.14 11.66
C ARG A 38 -8.67 7.81 11.76
N THR A 39 -8.25 6.86 10.94
CA THR A 39 -8.86 5.53 10.84
C THR A 39 -7.92 4.43 11.34
N PRO A 40 -8.37 3.56 12.25
CA PRO A 40 -7.65 2.33 12.59
C PRO A 40 -7.94 1.20 11.58
N CYS A 41 -8.90 1.38 10.67
CA CYS A 41 -9.36 0.34 9.75
C CYS A 41 -8.52 0.31 8.48
N ALA A 42 -8.12 -0.90 8.05
CA ALA A 42 -7.39 -1.12 6.82
C ALA A 42 -8.29 -1.51 5.63
N LEU A 43 -9.58 -1.73 5.88
CA LEU A 43 -10.54 -2.24 4.90
C LEU A 43 -11.29 -1.11 4.20
N LEU A 44 -11.83 -1.42 3.03
CA LEU A 44 -12.73 -0.60 2.25
C LEU A 44 -14.11 -1.28 2.17
N PRO A 45 -15.20 -0.51 2.10
CA PRO A 45 -16.52 -1.04 1.76
C PRO A 45 -16.51 -1.61 0.34
N ASN A 46 -17.26 -2.67 0.11
CA ASN A 46 -17.41 -3.31 -1.21
C ASN A 46 -17.96 -2.33 -2.26
N GLU A 47 -18.79 -1.38 -1.82
CA GLU A 47 -19.40 -0.36 -2.67
C GLU A 47 -18.36 0.57 -3.33
N GLN A 48 -17.19 0.74 -2.70
CA GLN A 48 -16.10 1.56 -3.26
C GLN A 48 -15.40 0.91 -4.45
N GLU A 49 -15.67 -0.36 -4.77
CA GLU A 49 -15.19 -1.00 -5.99
C GLU A 49 -15.62 -0.21 -7.24
N ALA A 50 -16.86 0.31 -7.24
CA ALA A 50 -17.40 1.10 -8.34
C ALA A 50 -16.67 2.45 -8.54
N GLU A 51 -15.96 2.94 -7.53
CA GLU A 51 -15.20 4.19 -7.60
C GLU A 51 -13.79 4.03 -8.16
N ILE A 52 -13.28 2.79 -8.22
CA ILE A 52 -11.91 2.49 -8.67
C ILE A 52 -11.60 3.15 -10.02
N PRO A 53 -12.42 3.05 -11.07
CA PRO A 53 -12.10 3.66 -12.37
C PRO A 53 -11.86 5.17 -12.27
N ARG A 54 -12.73 5.88 -11.53
CA ARG A 54 -12.62 7.33 -11.32
C ARG A 54 -11.34 7.70 -10.58
N VAL A 55 -10.97 6.94 -9.55
CA VAL A 55 -9.73 7.18 -8.79
C VAL A 55 -8.52 6.88 -9.68
N LEU A 56 -8.54 5.82 -10.49
CA LEU A 56 -7.44 5.50 -11.40
C LEU A 56 -7.22 6.60 -12.45
N GLU A 57 -8.27 7.22 -12.98
CA GLU A 57 -8.15 8.35 -13.91
C GLU A 57 -7.40 9.54 -13.31
N THR A 58 -7.65 9.89 -12.05
CA THR A 58 -6.92 10.97 -11.38
C THR A 58 -5.49 10.57 -11.05
N LEU A 59 -5.29 9.32 -10.63
CA LEU A 59 -3.95 8.79 -10.34
C LEU A 59 -3.06 8.69 -11.58
N ALA A 60 -3.64 8.57 -12.79
CA ALA A 60 -2.88 8.58 -14.04
C ALA A 60 -2.16 9.91 -14.27
N GLN A 61 -2.67 11.01 -13.71
CA GLN A 61 -2.06 12.34 -13.80
C GLN A 61 -0.97 12.58 -12.75
N VAL A 62 -0.80 11.66 -11.79
CA VAL A 62 0.24 11.74 -10.77
C VAL A 62 1.58 11.34 -11.39
N PRO A 63 2.62 12.19 -11.31
CA PRO A 63 3.96 11.83 -11.76
C PRO A 63 4.44 10.51 -11.14
N GLY A 64 4.89 9.58 -11.99
CA GLY A 64 5.42 8.29 -11.57
C GLY A 64 4.40 7.15 -11.40
N LEU A 65 3.09 7.41 -11.47
CA LEU A 65 2.05 6.38 -11.31
C LEU A 65 1.37 5.96 -12.63
N ALA A 66 1.46 6.77 -13.68
CA ALA A 66 0.78 6.55 -14.97
C ALA A 66 0.99 5.14 -15.54
N ARG A 67 2.22 4.61 -15.46
CA ARG A 67 2.54 3.25 -15.95
C ARG A 67 1.78 2.16 -15.19
N HIS A 68 1.62 2.32 -13.88
CA HIS A 68 0.96 1.32 -13.03
C HIS A 68 -0.54 1.38 -13.21
N VAL A 69 -1.10 2.59 -13.39
CA VAL A 69 -2.50 2.76 -13.77
C VAL A 69 -2.78 2.08 -15.11
N ALA A 70 -1.93 2.29 -16.12
CA ALA A 70 -2.09 1.62 -17.41
C ALA A 70 -2.10 0.09 -17.29
N THR A 71 -1.23 -0.48 -16.45
CA THR A 71 -1.23 -1.93 -16.14
C THR A 71 -2.57 -2.40 -15.57
N LEU A 72 -3.17 -1.62 -14.65
CA LEU A 72 -4.47 -1.93 -14.06
C LEU A 72 -5.63 -1.76 -15.06
N THR A 73 -5.53 -0.82 -16.00
CA THR A 73 -6.52 -0.66 -17.08
C THR A 73 -6.52 -1.88 -18.00
N VAL A 74 -5.35 -2.44 -18.32
CA VAL A 74 -5.22 -3.60 -19.22
C VAL A 74 -5.62 -4.90 -18.51
N ASN A 75 -5.08 -5.14 -17.30
CA ASN A 75 -5.24 -6.43 -16.62
C ASN A 75 -6.46 -6.49 -15.67
N LYS A 76 -7.19 -5.37 -15.54
CA LYS A 76 -8.21 -5.10 -14.53
C LYS A 76 -7.66 -5.07 -13.10
N PRO A 77 -8.25 -4.26 -12.20
CA PRO A 77 -7.91 -4.28 -10.78
C PRO A 77 -8.19 -5.64 -10.14
N THR A 78 -7.29 -6.10 -9.27
CA THR A 78 -7.51 -7.29 -8.45
C THR A 78 -8.32 -6.93 -7.21
N ILE A 79 -9.56 -7.40 -7.13
CA ILE A 79 -10.44 -7.16 -5.98
C ILE A 79 -10.27 -8.29 -4.97
N ARG A 80 -9.86 -7.94 -3.74
CA ARG A 80 -9.51 -8.91 -2.70
C ARG A 80 -10.43 -8.75 -1.48
N PRO A 81 -10.98 -9.84 -0.92
CA PRO A 81 -11.73 -9.81 0.33
C PRO A 81 -10.92 -9.37 1.55
N THR A 82 -9.59 -9.32 1.45
CA THR A 82 -8.68 -8.78 2.47
C THR A 82 -8.58 -7.26 2.43
N VAL A 83 -9.06 -6.63 1.36
CA VAL A 83 -9.08 -5.17 1.16
C VAL A 83 -10.52 -4.66 1.16
N PHE A 84 -11.40 -5.25 0.34
CA PHE A 84 -12.82 -4.88 0.22
C PHE A 84 -13.66 -5.87 1.03
N ASN A 85 -14.18 -5.42 2.17
CA ASN A 85 -14.94 -6.30 3.06
C ASN A 85 -15.89 -5.55 4.00
N SER A 86 -17.06 -5.14 3.49
CA SER A 86 -18.09 -4.46 4.30
C SER A 86 -18.54 -5.30 5.50
N ALA A 87 -18.64 -6.63 5.36
CA ALA A 87 -19.08 -7.51 6.45
C ALA A 87 -18.09 -7.53 7.62
N LYS A 88 -16.78 -7.59 7.33
CA LYS A 88 -15.74 -7.53 8.36
C LYS A 88 -15.68 -6.15 9.01
N MET A 89 -15.81 -5.07 8.25
CA MET A 89 -15.88 -3.72 8.80
C MET A 89 -17.05 -3.57 9.80
N ALA A 90 -18.24 -4.06 9.44
CA ALA A 90 -19.39 -4.04 10.33
C ALA A 90 -19.16 -4.86 11.60
N LYS A 91 -18.55 -6.04 11.48
CA LYS A 91 -18.18 -6.90 12.62
C LYS A 91 -17.17 -6.23 13.55
N ASP A 92 -16.21 -5.50 13.00
CA ASP A 92 -15.16 -4.80 13.75
C ASP A 92 -15.62 -3.41 14.25
N HIS A 93 -16.90 -3.04 14.05
CA HIS A 93 -17.47 -1.74 14.39
C HIS A 93 -16.66 -0.55 13.82
N ALA A 94 -16.11 -0.73 12.62
CA ALA A 94 -15.30 0.29 11.97
C ALA A 94 -16.19 1.37 11.34
N GLU A 95 -16.23 2.54 11.96
CA GLU A 95 -16.98 3.72 11.46
C GLU A 95 -16.31 4.37 10.25
N HIS A 96 -15.00 4.18 10.11
CA HIS A 96 -14.19 4.71 9.02
C HIS A 96 -13.49 3.59 8.27
N HIS A 97 -13.33 3.77 6.97
CA HIS A 97 -12.56 2.88 6.11
C HIS A 97 -11.10 3.30 6.05
N ALA A 98 -10.28 2.59 5.29
CA ALA A 98 -8.88 2.90 5.10
C ALA A 98 -8.67 4.26 4.41
N ILE A 99 -7.54 4.92 4.71
CA ILE A 99 -7.07 6.12 4.01
C ILE A 99 -6.77 5.74 2.55
N VAL A 100 -7.46 6.40 1.61
CA VAL A 100 -7.33 6.22 0.16
C VAL A 100 -7.40 7.57 -0.56
N PRO A 101 -6.83 7.70 -1.76
CA PRO A 101 -7.04 8.88 -2.60
C PRO A 101 -8.51 8.98 -3.01
N THR A 102 -9.00 10.20 -3.17
CA THR A 102 -10.29 10.46 -3.80
C THR A 102 -10.12 10.59 -5.32
N GLY A 103 -11.24 10.51 -6.04
CA GLY A 103 -11.29 10.82 -7.47
C GLY A 103 -11.23 12.32 -7.78
N VAL A 104 -10.74 13.16 -6.87
CA VAL A 104 -10.56 14.59 -7.10
C VAL A 104 -9.21 14.84 -7.79
N PRO A 105 -9.16 15.57 -8.93
CA PRO A 105 -7.90 15.85 -9.62
C PRO A 105 -6.96 16.71 -8.76
N LEU A 106 -5.68 16.31 -8.66
CA LEU A 106 -4.65 17.06 -7.93
C LEU A 106 -4.49 18.50 -8.42
N ALA A 107 -4.63 18.73 -9.73
CA ALA A 107 -4.52 20.06 -10.34
C ALA A 107 -5.57 21.07 -9.81
N SER A 108 -6.61 20.60 -9.12
CA SER A 108 -7.61 21.48 -8.49
C SER A 108 -7.14 22.12 -7.18
N ARG A 109 -5.98 21.70 -6.64
CA ARG A 109 -5.45 22.14 -5.34
C ARG A 109 -3.96 22.50 -5.47
N THR A 110 -3.52 23.45 -4.64
CA THR A 110 -2.09 23.72 -4.44
C THR A 110 -1.58 22.89 -3.26
N LEU A 111 -0.49 22.17 -3.47
CA LEU A 111 0.11 21.28 -2.48
C LEU A 111 1.55 21.68 -2.19
N SER A 112 1.94 21.63 -0.91
CA SER A 112 3.34 21.67 -0.51
C SER A 112 4.06 20.39 -0.95
N ASP A 113 5.40 20.40 -0.91
CA ASP A 113 6.20 19.23 -1.27
C ASP A 113 5.94 18.04 -0.33
N ASP A 114 5.73 18.32 0.96
CA ASP A 114 5.37 17.31 1.95
C ASP A 114 3.99 16.72 1.66
N GLU A 115 3.00 17.54 1.28
CA GLU A 115 1.66 17.07 0.92
C GLU A 115 1.68 16.23 -0.37
N GLN A 116 2.46 16.64 -1.37
CA GLN A 116 2.64 15.87 -2.61
C GLN A 116 3.28 14.50 -2.31
N THR A 117 4.30 14.49 -1.44
CA THR A 117 4.99 13.28 -1.01
C THR A 117 4.05 12.35 -0.23
N ALA A 118 3.26 12.89 0.69
CA ALA A 118 2.25 12.17 1.45
C ALA A 118 1.18 11.56 0.54
N TYR A 119 0.63 12.37 -0.39
CA TYR A 119 -0.38 11.90 -1.34
C TYR A 119 0.16 10.78 -2.22
N LEU A 120 1.39 10.93 -2.73
CA LEU A 120 2.05 9.90 -3.54
C LEU A 120 2.16 8.57 -2.77
N LEU A 121 2.52 8.61 -1.47
CA LEU A 121 2.61 7.40 -0.66
C LEU A 121 1.26 6.71 -0.47
N ILE A 122 0.20 7.49 -0.22
CA ILE A 122 -1.18 6.99 -0.09
C ILE A 122 -1.64 6.37 -1.42
N ALA A 123 -1.38 7.05 -2.54
CA ALA A 123 -1.72 6.59 -3.88
C ALA A 123 -0.97 5.31 -4.28
N GLN A 124 0.34 5.22 -4.01
CA GLN A 124 1.12 4.00 -4.21
C GLN A 124 0.53 2.83 -3.41
N HIS A 125 0.18 3.06 -2.15
CA HIS A 125 -0.40 2.02 -1.32
C HIS A 125 -1.77 1.55 -1.81
N TYR A 126 -2.60 2.47 -2.33
CA TYR A 126 -3.86 2.13 -2.97
C TYR A 126 -3.67 1.30 -4.25
N LEU A 127 -2.76 1.72 -5.14
CA LEU A 127 -2.43 0.95 -6.35
C LEU A 127 -1.86 -0.43 -6.04
N ALA A 128 -1.00 -0.54 -5.01
CA ALA A 128 -0.46 -1.82 -4.57
C ALA A 128 -1.57 -2.82 -4.18
N ALA A 129 -2.64 -2.35 -3.54
CA ALA A 129 -3.77 -3.19 -3.16
C ALA A 129 -4.56 -3.75 -4.36
N LEU A 130 -4.53 -3.04 -5.49
CA LEU A 130 -5.22 -3.39 -6.73
C LEU A 130 -4.34 -4.17 -7.72
N LEU A 131 -3.02 -4.16 -7.53
CA LEU A 131 -2.08 -4.84 -8.40
C LEU A 131 -2.01 -6.36 -8.14
N PRO A 132 -1.54 -7.14 -9.13
CA PRO A 132 -1.30 -8.57 -8.97
C PRO A 132 -0.30 -8.87 -7.84
N ASP A 133 -0.29 -10.13 -7.41
CA ASP A 133 0.63 -10.59 -6.37
C ASP A 133 2.09 -10.54 -6.82
N TYR A 134 2.97 -10.29 -5.85
CA TYR A 134 4.40 -10.52 -6.01
C TYR A 134 4.64 -12.03 -6.05
N THR A 135 5.29 -12.49 -7.11
CA THR A 135 5.64 -13.90 -7.31
C THR A 135 7.15 -14.08 -7.30
N PHE A 136 7.60 -15.17 -6.68
CA PHE A 136 9.01 -15.55 -6.60
C PHE A 136 9.16 -17.07 -6.63
N THR A 137 10.32 -17.52 -7.07
CA THR A 137 10.74 -18.92 -6.99
C THR A 137 11.57 -19.10 -5.73
N GLU A 138 11.11 -19.97 -4.83
CA GLU A 138 11.87 -20.37 -3.64
C GLU A 138 12.63 -21.67 -3.92
N THR A 139 13.93 -21.68 -3.63
CA THR A 139 14.77 -22.88 -3.63
C THR A 139 15.17 -23.17 -2.18
N ARG A 140 14.77 -24.33 -1.67
CA ARG A 140 15.12 -24.78 -0.32
C ARG A 140 16.04 -25.98 -0.40
N MET A 141 17.21 -25.87 0.22
CA MET A 141 18.19 -26.94 0.35
C MET A 141 18.27 -27.36 1.80
N THR A 142 18.01 -28.64 2.07
CA THR A 142 18.25 -29.23 3.39
C THR A 142 19.52 -30.07 3.31
N LEU A 143 20.45 -29.82 4.22
CA LEU A 143 21.72 -30.53 4.31
C LEU A 143 21.80 -31.21 5.68
N ASP A 144 22.42 -32.38 5.74
CA ASP A 144 22.81 -33.02 7.00
C ASP A 144 24.32 -32.88 7.16
N ALA A 145 24.77 -32.33 8.29
CA ALA A 145 26.18 -32.34 8.66
C ALA A 145 26.33 -33.01 10.02
N GLY A 146 26.59 -34.32 9.99
CA GLY A 146 26.85 -35.11 11.20
C GLY A 146 25.59 -35.37 12.03
N GLY A 147 24.43 -35.54 11.41
CA GLY A 147 23.14 -35.75 12.08
C GLY A 147 22.43 -34.46 12.48
N VAL A 148 23.00 -33.30 12.16
CA VAL A 148 22.38 -31.99 12.37
C VAL A 148 21.83 -31.48 11.05
N PRO A 149 20.50 -31.26 10.93
CA PRO A 149 19.90 -30.73 9.72
C PRO A 149 20.10 -29.21 9.64
N PHE A 150 20.59 -28.75 8.50
CA PHE A 150 20.69 -27.35 8.11
C PHE A 150 19.73 -27.08 6.96
N THR A 151 19.09 -25.91 6.95
CA THR A 151 18.25 -25.49 5.83
C THR A 151 18.72 -24.15 5.30
N ALA A 152 19.03 -24.09 4.02
CA ALA A 152 19.29 -22.86 3.28
C ALA A 152 18.11 -22.59 2.35
N THR A 153 17.63 -21.35 2.31
CA THR A 153 16.53 -20.93 1.43
C THR A 153 17.00 -19.75 0.59
N GLY A 154 16.82 -19.83 -0.73
CA GLY A 154 17.04 -18.75 -1.67
C GLY A 154 15.75 -18.38 -2.40
N ARG A 155 15.53 -17.09 -2.67
CA ARG A 155 14.32 -16.58 -3.34
C ARG A 155 14.72 -15.75 -4.55
N VAL A 156 14.10 -16.03 -5.70
CA VAL A 156 14.33 -15.27 -6.95
C VAL A 156 13.00 -14.66 -7.40
N PRO A 157 12.87 -13.31 -7.50
CA PRO A 157 11.68 -12.66 -8.01
C PRO A 157 11.33 -13.14 -9.43
N SER A 158 10.08 -13.53 -9.67
CA SER A 158 9.57 -13.92 -11.00
C SER A 158 8.47 -12.99 -11.52
N GLY A 159 7.87 -12.19 -10.63
CA GLY A 159 6.92 -11.13 -10.98
C GLY A 159 6.82 -10.11 -9.85
N LEU A 160 7.08 -8.83 -10.14
CA LEU A 160 7.10 -7.81 -9.10
C LEU A 160 5.71 -7.50 -8.52
N GLY A 161 4.64 -7.68 -9.31
CA GLY A 161 3.27 -7.41 -8.88
C GLY A 161 3.13 -6.04 -8.21
N TRP A 162 2.47 -6.02 -7.05
CA TRP A 162 2.31 -4.84 -6.21
C TRP A 162 3.63 -4.21 -5.74
N LYS A 163 4.76 -4.93 -5.66
CA LYS A 163 6.05 -4.32 -5.27
C LYS A 163 6.54 -3.30 -6.31
N SER A 164 6.07 -3.39 -7.56
CA SER A 164 6.48 -2.49 -8.65
C SER A 164 6.17 -1.01 -8.41
N VAL A 165 5.20 -0.66 -7.56
CA VAL A 165 4.83 0.74 -7.27
C VAL A 165 5.75 1.42 -6.27
N PHE A 166 6.46 0.66 -5.44
CA PHE A 166 7.34 1.21 -4.40
C PHE A 166 8.79 1.42 -4.86
N GLY A 167 9.11 1.02 -6.09
CA GLY A 167 10.49 1.00 -6.59
C GLY A 167 11.33 -0.11 -5.95
N THR A 168 12.61 -0.17 -6.32
CA THR A 168 13.60 -1.05 -5.68
C THR A 168 13.98 -0.47 -4.32
N ASP A 169 13.06 -0.52 -3.35
CA ASP A 169 13.40 -0.23 -1.97
C ASP A 169 14.37 -1.35 -1.50
N PRO A 170 15.60 -1.01 -1.06
CA PRO A 170 16.59 -2.01 -0.61
C PRO A 170 16.11 -2.80 0.62
N ASP A 171 15.05 -2.35 1.28
CA ASP A 171 14.41 -3.03 2.42
C ASP A 171 13.35 -4.08 2.04
N SER A 172 13.09 -4.29 0.75
CA SER A 172 12.19 -5.36 0.31
C SER A 172 12.77 -6.78 0.48
N GLU A 173 14.01 -6.87 0.98
CA GLU A 173 14.73 -8.09 1.37
C GLU A 173 14.70 -8.37 2.90
N ASN A 174 14.20 -7.47 3.75
CA ASN A 174 14.30 -7.61 5.22
C ASN A 174 13.04 -8.16 5.94
N ASP A 175 12.16 -8.87 5.23
CA ASP A 175 11.08 -9.67 5.85
C ASP A 175 11.34 -11.17 5.65
N ASP A 176 12.58 -11.59 5.94
CA ASP A 176 12.95 -13.00 5.99
C ASP A 176 12.87 -13.48 7.44
N GLY A 177 12.02 -14.50 7.62
CA GLY A 177 11.55 -15.03 8.89
C GLY A 177 12.65 -15.26 9.92
N ASN A 178 12.48 -14.60 11.07
CA ASN A 178 13.11 -15.05 12.29
C ASN A 178 12.44 -16.38 12.71
N PRO A 179 13.14 -17.53 12.76
CA PRO A 179 12.58 -18.71 13.37
C PRO A 179 12.36 -18.44 14.87
N PRO A 180 11.26 -18.93 15.48
CA PRO A 180 11.13 -18.89 16.94
C PRO A 180 12.27 -19.70 17.55
N THR A 181 13.18 -19.02 18.24
CA THR A 181 14.10 -19.64 19.19
C THR A 181 13.31 -19.99 20.44
N GLY A 182 13.16 -21.29 20.74
CA GLY A 182 12.54 -21.79 21.96
C GLY A 182 12.23 -23.26 21.87
#